data_AF-F2YGK6-F1
#
_entry.id   AF-F2YGK6-F1
#
_cell.length_a   1.000
_cell.length_b   1.000
_cell.length_c   1.000
_cell.angle_alpha   90.00
_cell.angle_beta   90.00
_cell.angle_gamma   90.00
#
_symmetry.space_group_name_H-M   'P 1'
#
loop_
_entity.id
_entity.type
_entity.pdbx_description
1 polymer ?
#
loop_
_entity_poly.entity_id
_entity_poly.type
_entity_poly.pdbx_seq_one_letter_code
_entity_poly.pdbx_strand_id
1 'polypeptide(L)'
;MRRRKCKLISAPFPIGPDGTRAWLEKICSVFNVLPTGLVEREQQIWESLEDYMALVRGKSVFFMGDNLLEISLARFLVRCGMVVYEIGIPYLDKRFQSAELKFLETTCLEMNVAMPRIVEKPDNYNQIQRIRELQPDLAITGMAHANPLEARGINTKWSVEFTFAQIHGFTNARDILELVTRPLRRNKALESLGWNQLVKS
;
A
#
# COMPACT_ATOMS: atom_id res chain seq x y z
N MET A 1 17.58 -21.35 -2.01
CA MET A 1 18.43 -20.51 -2.88
C MET A 1 19.88 -20.36 -2.39
N ARG A 2 20.16 -19.88 -1.17
CA ARG A 2 21.57 -19.77 -0.69
C ARG A 2 22.35 -21.08 -0.71
N ARG A 3 21.75 -22.19 -0.26
CA ARG A 3 22.32 -23.55 -0.37
C ARG A 3 22.56 -24.00 -1.83
N ARG A 4 21.88 -23.37 -2.80
CA ARG A 4 22.02 -23.62 -4.25
C ARG A 4 22.99 -22.64 -4.92
N LYS A 5 23.76 -21.84 -4.16
CA LYS A 5 24.74 -20.86 -4.65
C LYS A 5 24.18 -19.77 -5.58
N CYS A 6 22.87 -19.53 -5.53
CA CYS A 6 22.25 -18.43 -6.27
C CYS A 6 22.63 -17.08 -5.66
N LYS A 7 22.86 -16.07 -6.51
CA LYS A 7 22.99 -14.66 -6.09
C LYS A 7 21.59 -14.03 -6.05
N LEU A 8 21.27 -13.37 -4.94
CA LEU A 8 20.01 -12.64 -4.79
C LEU A 8 20.16 -11.24 -5.38
N ILE A 9 19.27 -10.87 -6.29
CA ILE A 9 19.10 -9.47 -6.72
C ILE A 9 18.18 -8.82 -5.68
N SER A 10 18.72 -7.89 -4.89
CA SER A 10 17.90 -7.06 -4.01
C SER A 10 17.30 -5.92 -4.83
N ALA A 11 15.97 -5.92 -4.95
CA ALA A 11 15.19 -4.97 -5.75
C ALA A 11 13.87 -4.66 -5.03
N PRO A 12 13.27 -3.49 -5.31
CA PRO A 12 11.89 -3.22 -4.90
C PRO A 12 10.91 -4.26 -5.47
N PHE A 13 9.79 -4.51 -4.79
CA PHE A 13 8.80 -5.45 -5.29
C PHE A 13 7.98 -4.83 -6.43
N PRO A 14 7.60 -5.61 -7.47
CA PRO A 14 6.89 -5.09 -8.64
C PRO A 14 5.39 -4.89 -8.36
N ILE A 15 5.09 -4.10 -7.34
CA ILE A 15 3.75 -3.66 -6.92
C ILE A 15 3.66 -2.16 -7.23
N GLY A 16 2.64 -1.79 -8.01
CA GLY A 16 2.54 -0.47 -8.63
C GLY A 16 3.43 -0.32 -9.87
N PRO A 17 3.19 0.69 -10.72
CA PRO A 17 3.97 0.92 -11.93
C PRO A 17 5.40 1.38 -11.61
N ASP A 18 5.57 2.20 -10.56
CA ASP A 18 6.85 2.65 -10.01
C ASP A 18 7.69 1.48 -9.46
N GLY A 19 7.05 0.57 -8.73
CA GLY A 19 7.69 -0.65 -8.21
C GLY A 19 8.09 -1.59 -9.33
N THR A 20 7.24 -1.73 -10.34
CA THR A 20 7.51 -2.55 -11.52
C THR A 20 8.70 -2.01 -12.32
N ARG A 21 8.75 -0.69 -12.56
CA ARG A 21 9.90 -0.05 -13.23
C ARG A 21 11.18 -0.30 -12.45
N ALA A 22 11.19 0.02 -11.16
CA ALA A 22 12.38 -0.13 -10.32
C ALA A 22 12.88 -1.59 -10.23
N TRP A 23 11.95 -2.55 -10.18
CA TRP A 23 12.28 -3.98 -10.20
C TRP A 23 12.97 -4.39 -11.52
N LEU A 24 12.42 -3.96 -12.66
CA LEU A 24 13.00 -4.24 -13.98
C LEU A 24 14.35 -3.55 -14.17
N GLU A 25 14.46 -2.26 -13.84
CA GLU A 25 15.71 -1.50 -13.92
C GLU A 25 16.81 -2.16 -13.08
N LYS A 26 16.47 -2.66 -11.89
CA LYS A 26 17.43 -3.34 -11.04
C LYS A 26 17.93 -4.65 -11.64
N ILE A 27 17.06 -5.41 -12.29
CA ILE A 27 17.44 -6.63 -13.02
C ILE A 27 18.33 -6.28 -14.21
N CYS A 28 17.91 -5.32 -15.04
CA CYS A 28 18.68 -4.83 -16.18
C CYS A 28 20.09 -4.37 -15.78
N SER A 29 20.20 -3.62 -14.68
CA SER A 29 21.49 -3.19 -14.11
C SER A 29 22.41 -4.36 -13.74
N VAL A 30 21.88 -5.45 -13.17
CA VAL A 30 22.69 -6.62 -12.80
C VAL A 30 23.20 -7.38 -14.03
N PHE A 31 22.43 -7.37 -15.13
CA PHE A 31 22.79 -8.05 -16.38
C PHE A 31 23.46 -7.12 -17.41
N ASN A 32 23.74 -5.86 -17.07
CA ASN A 32 24.29 -4.85 -17.97
C ASN A 32 23.46 -4.66 -19.26
N VAL A 33 22.13 -4.73 -19.11
CA VAL A 33 21.18 -4.44 -20.19
C VAL A 33 20.65 -3.03 -20.00
N LEU A 34 20.58 -2.24 -21.07
CA LEU A 34 19.95 -0.92 -21.05
C LEU A 34 18.43 -1.10 -21.10
N PRO A 35 17.66 -0.69 -20.06
CA PRO A 35 16.21 -0.71 -20.14
C PRO A 35 15.71 0.33 -21.16
N THR A 36 14.80 -0.07 -22.04
CA THR A 36 14.24 0.80 -23.10
C THR A 36 12.72 0.91 -22.95
N GLY A 37 12.17 2.12 -23.02
CA GLY A 37 10.73 2.35 -23.04
C GLY A 37 10.01 2.18 -21.69
N LEU A 38 10.74 2.00 -20.58
CA LEU A 38 10.12 1.78 -19.26
C LEU A 38 9.55 3.06 -18.66
N VAL A 39 10.19 4.21 -18.91
CA VAL A 39 9.77 5.51 -18.37
C VAL A 39 8.45 5.94 -19.00
N GLU A 40 8.38 5.88 -20.34
CA GLU A 40 7.18 6.20 -21.11
C GLU A 40 6.02 5.27 -20.73
N ARG A 41 6.32 3.97 -20.55
CA ARG A 41 5.33 2.99 -20.11
C ARG A 41 4.80 3.27 -18.71
N GLU A 42 5.67 3.62 -17.76
CA GLU A 42 5.23 3.99 -16.41
C GLU A 42 4.30 5.21 -16.44
N GLN A 43 4.68 6.24 -17.20
CA GLN A 43 3.91 7.47 -17.34
C GLN A 43 2.52 7.22 -17.91
N GLN A 44 2.41 6.43 -18.99
CA GLN A 44 1.12 6.04 -19.58
C GLN A 44 0.22 5.30 -18.58
N ILE A 45 0.80 4.45 -17.73
CA ILE A 45 0.04 3.75 -16.70
C ILE A 45 -0.43 4.75 -15.64
N TRP A 46 0.42 5.65 -15.15
CA TRP A 46 0.00 6.67 -14.20
C TRP A 46 -1.16 7.53 -14.73
N GLU A 47 -1.10 7.97 -15.98
CA GLU A 47 -2.18 8.71 -16.64
C GLU A 47 -3.50 7.93 -16.64
N SER A 48 -3.44 6.63 -16.90
CA SER A 48 -4.63 5.76 -16.89
C SER A 48 -5.23 5.54 -15.49
N LEU A 49 -4.50 5.86 -14.42
CA LEU A 49 -4.91 5.66 -13.02
C LEU A 49 -5.47 6.93 -12.37
N GLU A 50 -5.46 8.08 -13.07
CA GLU A 50 -5.80 9.38 -12.47
C GLU A 50 -7.21 9.41 -11.86
N ASP A 51 -8.20 8.77 -12.49
CA ASP A 51 -9.58 8.70 -11.97
C ASP A 51 -9.64 8.07 -10.57
N TYR A 52 -8.81 7.05 -10.31
CA TYR A 52 -8.72 6.43 -8.99
C TYR A 52 -7.82 7.22 -8.04
N MET A 53 -6.72 7.78 -8.55
CA MET A 53 -5.81 8.60 -7.75
C MET A 53 -6.50 9.84 -7.20
N ALA A 54 -7.38 10.47 -7.97
CA ALA A 54 -8.18 11.61 -7.53
C ALA A 54 -9.06 11.28 -6.30
N LEU A 55 -9.49 10.02 -6.13
CA LEU A 55 -10.28 9.58 -4.98
C LEU A 55 -9.45 9.39 -3.71
N VAL A 56 -8.16 9.05 -3.85
CA VAL A 56 -7.28 8.72 -2.71
C VAL A 56 -6.33 9.85 -2.34
N ARG A 57 -6.12 10.83 -3.22
CA ARG A 57 -5.23 11.96 -2.99
C ARG A 57 -5.61 12.71 -1.71
N GLY A 58 -4.64 12.91 -0.82
CA GLY A 58 -4.81 13.56 0.48
C GLY A 58 -5.49 12.70 1.55
N LYS A 59 -5.97 11.49 1.22
CA LYS A 59 -6.58 10.58 2.21
C LYS A 59 -5.52 9.83 2.99
N SER A 60 -5.86 9.54 4.23
CA SER A 60 -5.01 8.80 5.15
C SER A 60 -5.27 7.30 5.12
N VAL A 61 -4.21 6.49 5.29
CA VAL A 61 -4.32 5.03 5.38
C VAL A 61 -3.52 4.47 6.55
N PHE A 62 -4.09 3.46 7.20
CA PHE A 62 -3.49 2.72 8.31
C PHE A 62 -3.43 1.23 7.97
N PHE A 63 -2.24 0.63 8.02
CA PHE A 63 -2.08 -0.82 7.84
C PHE A 63 -1.93 -1.50 9.20
N MET A 64 -2.85 -2.40 9.55
CA MET A 64 -2.74 -3.16 10.80
C MET A 64 -1.64 -4.23 10.73
N GLY A 65 -1.40 -4.83 9.56
CA GLY A 65 -0.28 -5.73 9.30
C GLY A 65 -0.61 -7.21 9.46
N ASP A 66 -0.80 -7.90 8.34
CA ASP A 66 -1.26 -9.29 8.29
C ASP A 66 -0.46 -10.20 7.34
N ASN A 67 0.10 -9.68 6.24
CA ASN A 67 0.51 -10.51 5.09
C ASN A 67 1.86 -10.16 4.42
N LEU A 68 2.64 -9.23 4.96
CA LEU A 68 3.99 -8.83 4.51
C LEU A 68 4.05 -7.98 3.24
N LEU A 69 2.91 -7.64 2.62
CA LEU A 69 2.82 -6.74 1.47
C LEU A 69 2.74 -5.26 1.87
N GLU A 70 2.70 -4.96 3.17
CA GLU A 70 2.30 -3.64 3.67
C GLU A 70 3.31 -2.55 3.30
N ILE A 71 4.61 -2.83 3.32
CA ILE A 71 5.64 -1.84 2.97
C ILE A 71 5.53 -1.43 1.50
N SER A 72 5.37 -2.38 0.59
CA SER A 72 5.31 -2.10 -0.84
C SER A 72 3.98 -1.49 -1.26
N LEU A 73 2.87 -1.94 -0.65
CA LEU A 73 1.57 -1.30 -0.82
C LEU A 73 1.58 0.13 -0.28
N ALA A 74 2.14 0.35 0.91
CA ALA A 74 2.27 1.70 1.48
C ALA A 74 3.09 2.61 0.58
N ARG A 75 4.24 2.14 0.06
CA ARG A 75 5.07 2.91 -0.87
C ARG A 75 4.30 3.31 -2.12
N PHE A 76 3.57 2.37 -2.72
CA PHE A 76 2.70 2.65 -3.86
C PHE A 76 1.61 3.67 -3.52
N LEU A 77 0.92 3.53 -2.38
CA LEU A 77 -0.14 4.45 -1.97
C LEU A 77 0.37 5.85 -1.63
N VAL A 78 1.57 5.98 -1.05
CA VAL A 78 2.23 7.28 -0.90
C VAL A 78 2.44 7.93 -2.26
N ARG A 79 2.90 7.16 -3.26
CA ARG A 79 3.06 7.67 -4.63
C ARG A 79 1.73 8.07 -5.27
N CYS A 80 0.63 7.38 -4.96
CA CYS A 80 -0.72 7.79 -5.36
C CYS A 80 -1.25 9.05 -4.63
N GLY A 81 -0.50 9.59 -3.66
CA GLY A 81 -0.84 10.80 -2.92
C GLY A 81 -1.61 10.55 -1.62
N MET A 82 -1.62 9.32 -1.09
CA MET A 82 -2.14 9.04 0.24
C MET A 82 -1.13 9.37 1.33
N VAL A 83 -1.61 9.64 2.54
CA VAL A 83 -0.79 9.79 3.75
C VAL A 83 -0.84 8.49 4.55
N VAL A 84 0.28 7.80 4.69
CA VAL A 84 0.34 6.56 5.46
C VAL A 84 0.68 6.89 6.92
N TYR A 85 -0.19 6.54 7.86
CA TYR A 85 0.05 6.78 9.29
C TYR A 85 0.92 5.70 9.94
N GLU A 86 0.56 4.44 9.72
CA GLU A 86 1.28 3.29 10.27
C GLU A 86 1.32 2.15 9.27
N ILE A 87 2.47 1.47 9.23
CA ILE A 87 2.73 0.23 8.51
C ILE A 87 2.98 -0.86 9.55
N GLY A 88 1.91 -1.49 10.04
CA GLY A 88 2.03 -2.74 10.76
C GLY A 88 2.53 -3.85 9.83
N ILE A 89 3.46 -4.67 10.30
CA ILE A 89 3.96 -5.82 9.54
C ILE A 89 4.24 -7.00 10.48
N PRO A 90 3.79 -8.23 10.15
CA PRO A 90 4.01 -9.39 11.02
C PRO A 90 5.49 -9.72 11.25
N TYR A 91 6.34 -9.50 10.24
CA TYR A 91 7.77 -9.78 10.29
C TYR A 91 8.53 -8.91 9.28
N LEU A 92 9.66 -8.34 9.70
CA LEU A 92 10.46 -7.45 8.86
C LEU A 92 11.88 -7.97 8.67
N ASP A 93 12.15 -8.65 7.56
CA ASP A 93 13.52 -8.93 7.14
C ASP A 93 14.12 -7.68 6.46
N LYS A 94 14.80 -6.87 7.27
CA LYS A 94 15.47 -5.63 6.82
C LYS A 94 16.50 -5.88 5.72
N ARG A 95 17.12 -7.06 5.62
CA ARG A 95 18.09 -7.36 4.57
C ARG A 95 17.37 -7.65 3.26
N PHE A 96 16.33 -8.48 3.32
CA PHE A 96 15.54 -8.85 2.15
C PHE A 96 14.79 -7.65 1.57
N GLN A 97 14.13 -6.86 2.44
CA GLN A 97 13.33 -5.70 2.04
C GLN A 97 14.13 -4.38 2.01
N SER A 98 15.46 -4.42 2.10
CA SER A 98 16.31 -3.22 2.14
C SER A 98 16.07 -2.27 0.96
N ALA A 99 15.95 -2.82 -0.25
CA ALA A 99 15.63 -2.04 -1.45
C ALA A 99 14.22 -1.41 -1.39
N GLU A 100 13.22 -2.14 -0.87
CA GLU A 100 11.85 -1.61 -0.72
C GLU A 100 11.78 -0.53 0.35
N LEU A 101 12.44 -0.73 1.50
CA LEU A 101 12.53 0.25 2.57
C LEU A 101 13.19 1.55 2.10
N LYS A 102 14.29 1.43 1.36
CA LYS A 102 14.96 2.60 0.78
C LYS A 102 14.07 3.29 -0.25
N PHE A 103 13.34 2.51 -1.04
CA PHE A 103 12.43 3.09 -2.02
C PHE A 103 11.28 3.83 -1.34
N LEU A 104 10.66 3.27 -0.30
CA LEU A 104 9.65 3.94 0.51
C LEU A 104 10.16 5.27 1.09
N GLU A 105 11.37 5.29 1.65
CA GLU A 105 11.99 6.51 2.17
C GLU A 105 12.14 7.58 1.08
N THR A 106 12.72 7.20 -0.07
CA THR A 106 12.87 8.12 -1.21
C THR A 106 11.52 8.61 -1.73
N THR A 107 10.52 7.73 -1.85
CA THR A 107 9.16 8.09 -2.26
C THR A 107 8.53 9.08 -1.28
N CYS A 108 8.71 8.92 0.03
CA CYS A 108 8.19 9.87 1.02
C CYS A 108 8.85 11.25 0.88
N LEU A 109 10.17 11.30 0.64
CA LEU A 109 10.90 12.55 0.40
C LEU A 109 10.43 13.25 -0.88
N GLU A 110 10.28 12.51 -1.98
CA GLU A 110 9.81 13.05 -3.26
C GLU A 110 8.37 13.57 -3.20
N MET A 111 7.51 12.88 -2.45
CA MET A 111 6.11 13.28 -2.25
C MET A 111 5.92 14.31 -1.14
N ASN A 112 7.01 14.75 -0.48
CA ASN A 112 7.00 15.68 0.65
C ASN A 112 6.05 15.26 1.79
N VAL A 113 6.09 13.98 2.17
CA VAL A 113 5.34 13.42 3.30
C VAL A 113 6.28 12.87 4.36
N ALA A 114 5.82 12.86 5.61
CA ALA A 114 6.57 12.25 6.71
C ALA A 114 6.71 10.73 6.49
N MET A 115 7.88 10.19 6.86
CA MET A 115 8.09 8.74 6.84
C MET A 115 7.09 8.07 7.80
N PRO A 116 6.30 7.07 7.33
CA PRO A 116 5.34 6.38 8.18
C PRO A 116 6.01 5.58 9.28
N ARG A 117 5.30 5.40 10.40
CA ARG A 117 5.74 4.51 11.47
C ARG A 117 5.65 3.05 11.01
N ILE A 118 6.77 2.33 10.99
CA ILE A 118 6.78 0.89 10.73
C ILE A 118 6.79 0.13 12.05
N VAL A 119 5.80 -0.75 12.27
CA VAL A 119 5.66 -1.55 13.50
C VAL A 119 5.73 -3.03 13.17
N GLU A 120 6.86 -3.66 13.48
CA GLU A 120 7.00 -5.12 13.40
C GLU A 120 6.30 -5.80 14.58
N LYS A 121 5.58 -6.90 14.32
CA LYS A 121 4.79 -7.65 15.31
C LYS A 121 3.84 -6.72 16.08
N PRO A 122 2.93 -6.03 15.38
CA PRO A 122 2.04 -5.08 16.01
C PRO A 122 1.10 -5.76 17.00
N ASP A 123 0.76 -5.02 18.05
CA ASP A 123 -0.32 -5.37 18.96
C ASP A 123 -1.62 -4.71 18.49
N ASN A 124 -2.62 -5.54 18.14
CA ASN A 124 -3.90 -5.08 17.60
C ASN A 124 -4.65 -4.16 18.57
N TYR A 125 -4.58 -4.41 19.88
CA TYR A 125 -5.27 -3.57 20.86
C TYR A 125 -4.73 -2.14 20.85
N ASN A 126 -3.41 -2.00 20.88
CA ASN A 126 -2.74 -0.71 20.79
C ASN A 126 -2.95 -0.03 19.44
N GLN A 127 -3.03 -0.80 18.34
CA GLN A 127 -3.36 -0.25 17.02
C GLN A 127 -4.77 0.31 16.97
N ILE A 128 -5.75 -0.37 17.57
CA ILE A 128 -7.13 0.14 17.64
C ILE A 128 -7.19 1.46 18.42
N GLN A 129 -6.41 1.63 19.49
CA GLN A 129 -6.32 2.93 20.18
C GLN A 129 -5.74 4.01 19.27
N ARG A 130 -4.64 3.73 18.55
CA ARG A 130 -4.05 4.69 17.60
C ARG A 130 -4.99 5.02 16.44
N ILE A 131 -5.74 4.05 15.93
CA ILE A 131 -6.77 4.27 14.90
C ILE A 131 -7.85 5.21 15.43
N ARG A 132 -8.26 5.07 16.70
CA ARG A 132 -9.23 5.98 17.32
C ARG A 132 -8.68 7.40 17.48
N GLU A 133 -7.42 7.55 17.81
CA GLU A 133 -6.77 8.87 17.95
C GLU A 133 -6.54 9.55 16.60
N LEU A 134 -6.11 8.79 15.59
CA LEU A 134 -5.70 9.31 14.29
C LEU A 134 -6.85 9.44 13.28
N GLN A 135 -7.95 8.70 13.48
CA GLN A 135 -9.13 8.68 12.60
C GLN A 135 -8.75 8.56 11.09
N PRO A 136 -8.09 7.46 10.67
CA PRO A 136 -7.68 7.30 9.28
C PRO A 136 -8.90 7.20 8.34
N ASP A 137 -8.78 7.74 7.13
CA ASP A 137 -9.79 7.58 6.08
C ASP A 137 -9.96 6.13 5.65
N LEU A 138 -8.91 5.31 5.76
CA LEU A 138 -8.93 3.90 5.41
C LEU A 138 -8.06 3.06 6.36
N ALA A 139 -8.61 1.97 6.89
CA ALA A 139 -7.86 0.94 7.59
C ALA A 139 -7.77 -0.34 6.75
N ILE A 140 -6.55 -0.77 6.41
CA ILE A 140 -6.30 -2.07 5.78
C ILE A 140 -6.04 -3.09 6.90
N THR A 141 -6.97 -4.03 7.06
CA THR A 141 -7.03 -4.94 8.22
C THR A 141 -7.64 -6.29 7.89
N GLY A 142 -7.39 -7.30 8.71
CA GLY A 142 -8.07 -8.59 8.69
C GLY A 142 -9.56 -8.49 9.06
N MET A 143 -10.33 -9.53 8.71
CA MET A 143 -11.79 -9.59 8.92
C MET A 143 -12.22 -9.40 10.38
N ALA A 144 -11.38 -9.80 11.33
CA ALA A 144 -11.70 -9.70 12.76
C ALA A 144 -12.02 -8.25 13.20
N HIS A 145 -11.36 -7.26 12.59
CA HIS A 145 -11.52 -5.85 12.96
C HIS A 145 -12.28 -5.03 11.92
N ALA A 146 -12.52 -5.56 10.72
CA ALA A 146 -13.19 -4.83 9.63
C ALA A 146 -14.58 -4.31 10.05
N ASN A 147 -15.52 -5.21 10.37
CA ASN A 147 -16.88 -4.81 10.77
C ASN A 147 -16.91 -3.94 12.05
N PRO A 148 -16.14 -4.25 13.12
CA PRO A 148 -16.07 -3.38 14.29
C PRO A 148 -15.57 -1.96 14.01
N LEU A 149 -14.67 -1.77 13.04
CA LEU A 149 -14.16 -0.46 12.64
C LEU A 149 -15.15 0.29 11.74
N GLU A 150 -15.78 -0.39 10.76
CA GLU A 150 -16.85 0.17 9.93
C GLU A 150 -18.01 0.70 10.78
N ALA A 151 -18.43 -0.07 11.79
CA ALA A 151 -19.50 0.33 12.70
C ALA A 151 -19.17 1.59 13.53
N ARG A 152 -17.88 1.95 13.60
CA ARG A 152 -17.34 3.16 14.24
C ARG A 152 -17.00 4.26 13.23
N GLY A 153 -17.40 4.13 11.97
CA GLY A 153 -17.21 5.13 10.93
C GLY A 153 -15.84 5.14 10.27
N ILE A 154 -15.00 4.13 10.52
CA ILE A 154 -13.70 3.99 9.84
C ILE A 154 -13.89 3.08 8.62
N ASN A 155 -13.60 3.60 7.42
CA ASN A 155 -13.65 2.76 6.22
C ASN A 155 -12.57 1.68 6.32
N THR A 156 -12.91 0.46 5.94
CA THR A 156 -12.01 -0.68 6.01
C THR A 156 -11.85 -1.37 4.68
N LYS A 157 -10.66 -1.90 4.47
CA LYS A 157 -10.39 -2.81 3.36
C LYS A 157 -9.77 -4.09 3.88
N TRP A 158 -10.39 -5.20 3.56
CA TRP A 158 -9.87 -6.50 3.97
C TRP A 158 -8.52 -6.81 3.31
N SER A 159 -7.51 -7.05 4.14
CA SER A 159 -6.10 -7.23 3.79
C SER A 159 -5.81 -8.49 2.96
N VAL A 160 -6.51 -9.60 3.20
CA VAL A 160 -6.26 -10.88 2.50
C VAL A 160 -6.61 -10.80 1.01
N GLU A 161 -7.47 -9.87 0.60
CA GLU A 161 -7.78 -9.70 -0.82
C GLU A 161 -6.56 -9.34 -1.66
N PHE A 162 -5.58 -8.64 -1.07
CA PHE A 162 -4.32 -8.32 -1.75
C PHE A 162 -3.44 -9.56 -1.99
N THR A 163 -3.67 -10.68 -1.30
CA THR A 163 -2.85 -11.89 -1.47
C THR A 163 -3.33 -12.79 -2.62
N PHE A 164 -4.58 -12.65 -3.05
CA PHE A 164 -5.14 -13.45 -4.15
C PHE A 164 -5.50 -12.63 -5.39
N ALA A 165 -5.62 -11.31 -5.27
CA ALA A 165 -5.75 -10.42 -6.41
C ALA A 165 -4.45 -10.37 -7.23
N GLN A 166 -4.59 -10.14 -8.53
CA GLN A 166 -3.45 -9.81 -9.37
C GLN A 166 -3.04 -8.37 -9.06
N ILE A 167 -1.87 -8.19 -8.43
CA ILE A 167 -1.38 -6.86 -8.00
C ILE A 167 0.04 -6.55 -8.52
N HIS A 168 0.64 -7.47 -9.26
CA HIS A 168 2.02 -7.35 -9.71
C HIS A 168 2.11 -6.88 -11.16
N GLY A 169 3.10 -6.04 -11.46
CA GLY A 169 3.36 -5.54 -12.81
C GLY A 169 2.56 -4.29 -13.19
N PHE A 170 2.87 -3.72 -14.37
CA PHE A 170 2.25 -2.50 -14.86
C PHE A 170 0.73 -2.61 -15.03
N THR A 171 0.25 -3.71 -15.62
CA THR A 171 -1.17 -3.90 -15.98
C THR A 171 -2.09 -3.91 -14.76
N ASN A 172 -1.60 -4.46 -13.65
CA ASN A 172 -2.42 -4.76 -12.47
C ASN A 172 -2.42 -3.63 -11.43
N ALA A 173 -1.75 -2.50 -11.71
CA ALA A 173 -1.76 -1.34 -10.82
C ALA A 173 -3.17 -0.78 -10.61
N ARG A 174 -4.03 -0.87 -11.65
CA ARG A 174 -5.43 -0.48 -11.58
C ARG A 174 -6.20 -1.33 -10.57
N ASP A 175 -5.93 -2.62 -10.52
CA ASP A 175 -6.62 -3.53 -9.60
C ASP A 175 -6.31 -3.18 -8.14
N ILE A 176 -5.06 -2.80 -7.82
CA ILE A 176 -4.71 -2.32 -6.47
C ILE A 176 -5.58 -1.12 -6.08
N LEU A 177 -5.70 -0.12 -6.96
CA LEU A 177 -6.52 1.05 -6.70
C LEU A 177 -8.01 0.76 -6.70
N GLU A 178 -8.48 -0.21 -7.49
CA GLU A 178 -9.85 -0.72 -7.41
C GLU A 178 -10.13 -1.25 -5.99
N LEU A 179 -9.25 -2.13 -5.49
CA LEU A 179 -9.32 -2.71 -4.14
C LEU A 179 -9.37 -1.60 -3.08
N VAL A 180 -8.46 -0.62 -3.17
CA VAL A 180 -8.31 0.46 -2.16
C VAL A 180 -9.48 1.44 -2.19
N THR A 181 -9.97 1.81 -3.38
CA THR A 181 -11.05 2.80 -3.52
C THR A 181 -12.44 2.22 -3.34
N ARG A 182 -12.61 0.89 -3.39
CA ARG A 182 -13.93 0.25 -3.27
C ARG A 182 -14.73 0.68 -2.03
N PRO A 183 -14.18 0.65 -0.80
CA PRO A 183 -14.92 1.14 0.37
C PRO A 183 -15.24 2.63 0.28
N LEU A 184 -14.32 3.45 -0.24
CA LEU A 184 -14.51 4.89 -0.41
C LEU A 184 -15.65 5.22 -1.38
N ARG A 185 -15.71 4.52 -2.52
CA ARG A 185 -16.76 4.68 -3.54
C ARG A 185 -18.11 4.20 -3.02
N ARG A 186 -18.14 3.06 -2.32
CA ARG A 186 -19.36 2.54 -1.68
C ARG A 186 -19.93 3.56 -0.70
N ASN A 187 -19.11 4.11 0.18
CA ASN A 187 -19.61 4.98 1.24
C ASN A 187 -20.06 6.34 0.70
N LYS A 188 -19.39 6.90 -0.33
CA LYS A 188 -19.90 8.07 -1.06
C LYS A 188 -21.29 7.85 -1.66
N ALA A 189 -21.60 6.64 -2.14
CA ALA A 189 -22.93 6.32 -2.66
C ALA A 189 -24.01 6.17 -1.56
N LEU A 190 -23.58 5.90 -0.31
CA LEU A 190 -24.46 5.69 0.84
C LEU A 190 -24.55 6.90 1.78
N GLU A 191 -23.75 7.95 1.57
CA GLU A 191 -23.73 9.17 2.39
C GLU A 191 -25.12 9.81 2.57
N SER A 192 -25.98 9.73 1.54
CA SER A 192 -27.33 10.26 1.56
C SER A 192 -28.26 9.61 2.61
N LEU A 193 -27.89 8.45 3.14
CA LEU A 193 -28.66 7.75 4.16
C LEU A 193 -28.44 8.33 5.56
N GLY A 194 -27.28 8.94 5.84
CA GLY A 194 -26.95 9.61 7.11
C GLY A 194 -26.53 8.70 8.28
N TRP A 195 -26.23 7.41 8.05
CA TRP A 195 -26.02 6.39 9.09
C TRP A 195 -24.55 5.94 9.20
N ASN A 196 -23.62 6.88 9.33
CA ASN A 196 -22.18 6.57 9.27
C ASN A 196 -21.60 6.02 10.59
N GLN A 197 -22.26 6.25 11.72
CA GLN A 197 -21.84 5.72 13.02
C GLN A 197 -23.02 4.99 13.68
N LEU A 198 -22.92 3.68 13.79
CA LEU A 198 -24.01 2.79 14.23
C LEU A 198 -23.87 2.37 15.69
N VAL A 199 -22.72 2.66 16.32
CA VAL A 199 -22.41 2.25 17.69
C VAL A 199 -21.97 3.47 18.49
N LYS A 200 -22.42 3.56 19.75
CA LYS A 200 -21.97 4.60 20.68
C LYS A 200 -20.47 4.44 20.95
N SER A 201 -19.75 5.55 20.82
CA SER A 201 -18.31 5.69 21.13
C SER A 201 -18.01 5.38 22.58
#